data_AF-A0A0E3P0K0-F1
#
_entry.id   AF-A0A0E3P0K0-F1
#
_cell.length_a   1.000
_cell.length_b   1.000
_cell.length_c   1.000
_cell.angle_alpha   90.00
_cell.angle_beta   90.00
_cell.angle_gamma   90.00
#
_symmetry.space_group_name_H-M   'P 1'
#
loop_
_entity.id
_entity.type
_entity.pdbx_description
1 polymer ?
#
loop_
_entity_poly.entity_id
_entity_poly.type
_entity_poly.pdbx_seq_one_letter_code
_entity_poly.pdbx_strand_id
1 'polypeptide(L)'
;MRLYDNPPWYNEKRNIIHLPEEAQKKHKRRQLERTIHPLPSMFNYMLKDFWQARKPPLESTWNKNLQRWAISAGINPYGLSVKSSRKTLES
;
A
#
# COMPACT_ATOMS: atom_id res chain seq x y z
N MET A 1 -10.65 1.10 1.39
CA MET A 1 -9.28 0.58 1.23
C MET A 1 -8.97 0.49 -0.26
N ARG A 2 -8.18 1.42 -0.81
CA ARG A 2 -8.14 1.68 -2.27
C ARG A 2 -7.87 0.46 -3.15
N LEU A 3 -6.76 -0.26 -2.95
CA LEU A 3 -6.42 -1.42 -3.78
C LEU A 3 -7.33 -2.64 -3.50
N TYR A 4 -7.71 -2.86 -2.24
CA TYR A 4 -8.60 -3.97 -1.86
C TYR A 4 -9.98 -3.83 -2.52
N ASP A 5 -10.51 -2.61 -2.57
CA ASP A 5 -11.82 -2.33 -3.17
C ASP A 5 -11.75 -2.24 -4.71
N ASN A 6 -10.56 -2.30 -5.32
CA ASN A 6 -10.37 -2.20 -6.77
C ASN A 6 -9.39 -3.28 -7.31
N PRO A 7 -9.72 -4.57 -7.25
CA PRO A 7 -8.91 -5.64 -7.84
C PRO A 7 -8.51 -5.43 -9.32
N PRO A 8 -9.36 -4.84 -10.20
CA PRO A 8 -9.02 -4.61 -11.61
C PRO A 8 -7.80 -3.72 -11.85
N TRP A 9 -7.35 -2.96 -10.84
CA TRP A 9 -6.14 -2.16 -10.96
C TRP A 9 -4.86 -3.00 -11.07
N TYR A 10 -4.89 -4.27 -10.66
CA TYR A 10 -3.75 -5.18 -10.84
C TYR A 10 -3.85 -5.94 -12.16
N ASN A 11 -2.81 -5.81 -12.98
CA ASN A 11 -2.65 -6.59 -14.19
C ASN A 11 -1.70 -7.76 -13.90
N GLU A 12 -2.27 -8.95 -13.70
CA GLU A 12 -1.51 -10.17 -13.39
C GLU A 12 -0.56 -10.56 -14.53
N LYS A 13 -0.98 -10.40 -15.80
CA LYS A 13 -0.15 -10.76 -16.97
C LYS A 13 1.14 -9.94 -17.06
N ARG A 14 1.05 -8.65 -16.74
CA ARG A 14 2.18 -7.71 -16.79
C ARG A 14 2.86 -7.52 -15.44
N ASN A 15 2.30 -8.09 -14.38
CA ASN A 15 2.70 -7.88 -12.99
C ASN A 15 2.88 -6.38 -12.64
N ILE A 16 1.84 -5.59 -12.89
CA ILE A 16 1.81 -4.15 -12.59
C ILE A 16 0.53 -3.76 -11.86
N ILE A 17 0.60 -2.72 -11.03
CA ILE A 17 -0.60 -2.04 -10.51
C ILE A 17 -0.75 -0.73 -11.28
N HIS A 18 -1.84 -0.59 -12.01
CA HIS A 18 -2.22 0.62 -12.72
C HIS A 18 -3.28 1.38 -11.92
N LEU A 19 -2.96 2.61 -11.53
CA LEU A 19 -3.86 3.50 -10.81
C LEU A 19 -4.40 4.55 -11.79
N PRO A 20 -5.69 4.46 -12.16
CA PRO A 20 -6.31 5.40 -13.08
C PRO A 20 -6.55 6.76 -12.39
N GLU A 21 -7.06 7.71 -13.14
CA GLU A 21 -7.25 9.09 -12.70
C GLU A 21 -8.12 9.21 -11.43
N GLU A 22 -9.18 8.42 -11.33
CA GLU A 22 -10.13 8.43 -10.21
C GLU A 22 -9.47 7.94 -8.91
N ALA A 23 -8.43 7.13 -9.04
CA ALA A 23 -7.68 6.67 -7.89
C ALA A 23 -6.92 7.84 -7.23
N GLN A 24 -6.48 8.83 -8.01
CA GLN A 24 -5.63 9.90 -7.50
C GLN A 24 -6.43 10.92 -6.69
N LYS A 25 -5.99 11.16 -5.46
CA LYS A 25 -6.65 12.09 -4.51
C LYS A 25 -6.05 13.50 -4.50
N LYS A 26 -4.89 13.70 -5.16
CA LYS A 26 -4.22 15.01 -5.18
C LYS A 26 -4.94 15.90 -6.20
N HIS A 27 -5.49 17.02 -5.73
CA HIS A 27 -6.28 17.95 -6.55
C HIS A 27 -5.43 18.64 -7.63
N LYS A 28 -4.31 19.26 -7.24
CA LYS A 28 -3.36 19.86 -8.19
C LYS A 28 -2.25 18.86 -8.52
N ARG A 29 -2.43 18.09 -9.59
CA ARG A 29 -1.46 17.13 -10.11
C ARG A 29 -1.21 17.37 -11.60
N ARG A 30 0.01 17.10 -12.06
CA ARG A 30 0.36 17.07 -13.49
C ARG A 30 0.30 15.66 -14.07
N GLN A 31 0.61 14.66 -13.25
CA GLN A 31 0.52 13.25 -13.60
C GLN A 31 -0.90 12.74 -13.28
N LEU A 32 -1.64 12.37 -14.32
CA LEU A 32 -3.04 11.92 -14.22
C LEU A 32 -3.13 10.48 -13.72
N GLU A 33 -2.26 9.61 -14.21
CA GLU A 33 -2.23 8.18 -13.90
C GLU A 33 -0.89 7.76 -13.28
N ARG A 34 -0.88 6.68 -12.51
CA ARG A 34 0.35 6.12 -11.94
C ARG A 34 0.40 4.61 -12.11
N THR A 35 1.50 4.11 -12.67
CA THR A 35 1.80 2.67 -12.68
C THR A 35 2.87 2.37 -11.62
N ILE A 36 2.67 1.31 -10.84
CA ILE A 36 3.66 0.77 -9.90
C ILE A 36 4.34 -0.43 -10.57
N HIS A 37 5.62 -0.28 -10.85
CA HIS A 37 6.49 -1.25 -11.51
C HIS A 37 7.97 -0.89 -11.23
N PRO A 38 8.89 -1.86 -11.12
CA PRO A 38 8.66 -3.31 -11.16
C PRO A 38 8.06 -3.83 -9.86
N LEU A 39 7.23 -4.87 -9.96
CA LEU A 39 6.78 -5.67 -8.82
C LEU A 39 7.62 -6.97 -8.75
N PRO A 40 7.84 -7.53 -7.55
CA PRO A 40 8.51 -8.82 -7.39
C PRO A 40 7.87 -9.93 -8.24
N SER A 41 8.66 -10.91 -8.71
CA SER A 41 8.18 -11.97 -9.62
C SER A 41 7.00 -12.79 -9.06
N MET A 42 6.92 -12.96 -7.74
CA MET A 42 5.89 -13.74 -7.04
C MET A 42 4.75 -12.87 -6.46
N PHE A 43 4.65 -11.60 -6.88
CA PHE A 43 3.70 -10.66 -6.30
C PHE A 43 2.23 -11.04 -6.57
N ASN A 44 1.97 -11.79 -7.63
CA ASN A 44 0.63 -12.33 -7.94
C ASN A 44 0.09 -13.25 -6.85
N TYR A 45 0.93 -14.11 -6.26
CA TYR A 45 0.51 -15.00 -5.17
C TYR A 45 0.13 -14.21 -3.93
N MET A 46 0.96 -13.25 -3.53
CA MET A 46 0.65 -12.36 -2.39
C MET A 46 -0.64 -11.57 -2.60
N LEU A 47 -0.92 -11.13 -3.82
CA LEU A 47 -2.13 -10.39 -4.12
C LEU A 47 -3.39 -11.27 -4.08
N LYS A 48 -3.31 -12.52 -4.53
CA LYS A 48 -4.41 -13.49 -4.38
C LYS A 48 -4.77 -13.67 -2.90
N ASP A 49 -3.76 -13.89 -2.06
CA ASP A 49 -3.95 -14.01 -0.61
C ASP A 49 -4.50 -12.72 -0.01
N PHE A 50 -4.03 -11.56 -0.46
CA PHE A 50 -4.48 -10.25 0.03
C PHE A 50 -5.98 -10.01 -0.18
N TRP A 51 -6.55 -10.42 -1.32
CA TRP A 51 -7.99 -10.27 -1.58
C TRP A 51 -8.85 -11.40 -0.98
N GLN A 52 -8.28 -12.58 -0.74
CA GLN A 52 -8.96 -13.67 -0.04
C GLN A 52 -8.97 -13.47 1.49
N ALA A 53 -7.98 -12.76 2.01
CA ALA A 53 -7.88 -12.42 3.42
C ALA A 53 -8.93 -11.38 3.86
N ARG A 54 -9.02 -11.17 5.18
CA ARG A 54 -9.89 -10.14 5.75
C ARG A 54 -9.47 -8.75 5.25
N LYS A 55 -10.47 -7.92 4.95
CA LYS A 55 -10.30 -6.51 4.58
C LYS A 55 -9.27 -5.81 5.49
N PRO A 56 -8.24 -5.15 4.92
CA PRO A 56 -7.23 -4.46 5.69
C PRO A 56 -7.83 -3.37 6.60
N PRO A 57 -7.22 -3.12 7.78
CA PRO A 57 -7.73 -2.16 8.76
C PRO A 57 -7.51 -0.71 8.31
N LEU A 58 -8.34 0.22 8.77
CA LEU A 58 -8.18 1.65 8.46
C LEU A 58 -6.79 2.20 8.82
N GLU A 59 -6.39 3.30 8.18
CA GLU A 59 -5.09 3.96 8.39
C GLU A 59 -4.83 4.28 9.87
N SER A 60 -5.85 4.75 10.60
CA SER A 60 -5.78 5.01 12.04
C SER A 60 -5.51 3.75 12.87
N THR A 61 -6.19 2.65 12.56
CA THR A 61 -5.98 1.36 13.22
C THR A 61 -4.61 0.79 12.89
N TRP A 62 -4.16 0.90 11.64
CA TRP A 62 -2.82 0.47 11.23
C TRP A 62 -1.73 1.25 11.97
N ASN A 63 -1.86 2.59 12.09
CA ASN A 63 -0.94 3.41 12.87
C ASN A 63 -0.83 2.92 14.33
N LYS A 64 -1.97 2.68 15.00
CA LYS A 64 -1.99 2.16 16.39
C LYS A 64 -1.34 0.78 16.50
N ASN A 65 -1.56 -0.10 15.53
CA ASN A 65 -0.93 -1.43 15.52
C ASN A 65 0.58 -1.32 15.32
N LEU A 66 1.00 -0.48 14.39
CA LEU A 66 2.41 -0.27 14.06
C LEU A 66 3.20 0.32 15.24
N GLN A 67 2.61 1.26 15.99
CA GLN A 67 3.19 1.75 17.24
C GLN A 67 3.32 0.65 18.30
N ARG A 68 2.28 -0.18 18.46
CA ARG A 68 2.32 -1.33 19.40
C ARG A 68 3.42 -2.33 19.03
N TRP A 69 3.55 -2.67 17.75
CA TRP A 69 4.61 -3.56 17.27
C TRP A 69 6.00 -2.96 17.43
N ALA A 70 6.16 -1.65 17.20
CA ALA A 70 7.43 -0.96 17.41
C ALA A 70 7.88 -1.03 18.88
N ILE A 71 6.97 -0.75 19.83
CA ILE A 71 7.25 -0.88 21.27
C ILE A 71 7.66 -2.32 21.60
N SER A 72 6.92 -3.31 21.09
CA SER A 72 7.24 -4.72 21.30
C SER A 72 8.59 -5.14 20.72
N ALA A 73 9.06 -4.44 19.69
CA ALA A 73 10.35 -4.68 19.05
C ALA A 73 11.50 -3.82 19.61
N GLY A 74 11.24 -3.02 20.66
CA GLY A 74 12.24 -2.10 21.23
C GLY A 74 12.57 -0.89 20.35
N ILE A 75 11.72 -0.58 19.37
CA ILE A 75 11.86 0.57 18.46
C ILE A 75 11.07 1.75 19.03
N ASN A 76 11.68 2.94 19.07
CA ASN A 76 10.97 4.15 19.47
C ASN A 76 9.79 4.43 18.51
N PRO A 77 8.53 4.43 18.98
CA PRO A 77 7.37 4.62 18.13
C PRO A 77 7.15 6.09 17.72
N TYR A 78 7.92 7.04 18.27
CA TYR A 78 7.75 8.47 17.99
C TYR A 78 7.96 8.77 16.50
N GLY A 79 6.98 9.46 15.89
CA GLY A 79 6.98 9.77 14.46
C GLY A 79 6.71 8.58 13.53
N LEU A 80 6.50 7.37 14.08
CA LEU A 80 6.24 6.18 13.30
C LEU A 80 4.76 6.12 12.87
N SER A 81 4.53 5.92 11.56
CA SER A 81 3.21 5.85 10.95
C SER A 81 3.21 4.97 9.70
N VAL A 82 2.04 4.74 9.12
CA VAL A 82 1.88 4.04 7.83
C VAL A 82 2.74 4.65 6.71
N LYS A 83 3.07 5.95 6.82
CA LYS A 83 3.85 6.68 5.81
C LYS A 83 5.35 6.44 5.95
N SER A 84 5.80 5.97 7.12
CA SER A 84 7.23 5.78 7.41
C SER A 84 7.84 4.74 6.46
N SER A 85 7.16 3.62 6.20
CA SER A 85 7.65 2.59 5.26
C SER A 85 7.85 3.13 3.84
N ARG A 86 6.97 4.04 3.38
CA ARG A 86 7.16 4.70 2.08
C ARG A 86 8.41 5.58 2.07
N LYS A 87 8.62 6.37 3.11
CA LYS A 87 9.78 7.26 3.21
C LYS A 87 11.09 6.46 3.17
N THR A 88 11.13 5.29 3.81
CA THR A 88 12.30 4.41 3.79
C THR A 88 12.63 3.87 2.40
N LEU A 89 11.63 3.50 1.60
CA LEU A 89 11.85 2.98 0.24
C LEU A 89 12.29 4.07 -0.76
N GLU A 90 12.02 5.34 -0.46
CA GLU A 90 12.35 6.49 -1.30
C GLU A 90 13.60 7.26 -0.80
N SER A 91 14.26 6.81 0.28
CA SER A 91 15.49 7.41 0.85
C SER A 91 16.73 6.66 0.38
#